data_AF-A0A1Y1V6J0-F1
#
_entry.id   AF-A0A1Y1V6J0-F1
#
_cell.length_a   1.000
_cell.length_b   1.000
_cell.length_c   1.000
_cell.angle_alpha   90.00
_cell.angle_beta   90.00
_cell.angle_gamma   90.00
#
_symmetry.space_group_name_H-M   'P 1'
#
loop_
_entity.id
_entity.type
_entity.pdbx_description
1 polymer ?
#
loop_
_entity_poly.entity_id
_entity_poly.type
_entity_poly.pdbx_seq_one_letter_code
_entity_poly.pdbx_strand_id
1 'polypeptide(L)'
;MFSIGVSAVLLCMIYFTTVGLRNLAVTANISTIPTSFLPIEPIDIPNKAFEMINCEINKALEISSAAVPLPEDIPPRGWGRKGTMYENVHFQTAIIQSASLLESTVLKFNSQLVREPYMTIRQYINVLINNKLINRDIGICYVNNYERACYSSDEIKEDDYEETMKLLALLLKKMQSKKGHKNTKRKQ
;
A
#
# COMPACT_ATOMS: atom_id res chain seq x y z
N MET A 1 9.84 -39.19 -40.37
CA MET A 1 9.39 -38.13 -39.43
C MET A 1 9.77 -38.40 -37.98
N PHE A 2 9.71 -39.63 -37.46
CA PHE A 2 10.07 -39.94 -36.07
C PHE A 2 11.53 -39.59 -35.67
N SER A 3 12.51 -39.78 -36.57
CA SER A 3 13.93 -39.47 -36.26
C SER A 3 14.20 -37.98 -36.01
N ILE A 4 13.51 -37.09 -36.74
CA ILE A 4 13.64 -35.63 -36.60
C ILE A 4 13.02 -35.14 -35.28
N GLY A 5 11.92 -35.78 -34.84
CA GLY A 5 11.31 -35.47 -33.55
C GLY A 5 12.22 -35.84 -32.38
N VAL A 6 12.89 -36.99 -32.44
CA VAL A 6 13.80 -37.44 -31.39
C VAL A 6 15.03 -36.54 -31.28
N SER A 7 15.60 -36.10 -32.40
CA SER A 7 16.75 -35.18 -32.37
C SER A 7 16.39 -33.79 -31.83
N ALA A 8 15.21 -33.27 -32.17
CA ALA A 8 14.74 -31.99 -31.63
C ALA A 8 14.53 -32.04 -30.10
N VAL A 9 13.95 -33.14 -29.58
CA VAL A 9 13.76 -33.33 -28.13
C VAL A 9 15.11 -33.41 -27.41
N LEU A 10 16.09 -34.10 -27.99
CA LEU A 10 17.45 -34.18 -27.43
C LEU A 10 18.12 -32.80 -27.36
N LEU A 11 18.00 -31.97 -28.41
CA LEU A 11 18.54 -30.62 -28.41
C LEU A 11 17.89 -29.73 -27.35
N CYS A 12 16.57 -29.83 -27.16
CA CYS A 12 15.88 -29.11 -26.09
C CYS A 12 16.38 -29.52 -24.71
N MET A 13 16.53 -30.83 -24.46
CA MET A 13 17.04 -31.33 -23.17
C MET A 13 18.47 -30.87 -22.90
N ILE A 14 19.36 -30.89 -23.90
CA ILE A 14 20.73 -30.38 -23.78
C ILE A 14 20.74 -28.86 -23.52
N TYR A 15 19.88 -28.12 -24.19
CA TYR A 15 19.74 -26.68 -23.96
C TYR A 15 19.28 -26.36 -22.53
N PHE A 16 18.22 -27.02 -22.03
CA PHE A 16 17.72 -26.79 -20.68
C PHE A 16 18.74 -27.18 -19.60
N THR A 17 19.44 -28.30 -19.78
CA THR A 17 20.47 -28.76 -18.83
C THR A 17 21.66 -27.82 -18.78
N THR A 18 22.16 -27.36 -19.94
CA THR A 18 23.30 -26.41 -19.99
C THR A 18 22.95 -25.04 -19.41
N VAL A 19 21.76 -24.50 -19.70
CA VAL A 19 21.28 -23.24 -19.12
C VAL A 19 21.05 -23.37 -17.61
N GLY A 20 20.45 -24.49 -17.17
CA GLY A 20 20.23 -24.78 -15.75
C GLY A 20 21.54 -24.85 -14.96
N LEU A 21 22.53 -25.59 -15.46
CA LEU A 21 23.86 -25.69 -14.87
C LEU A 21 24.58 -24.33 -14.81
N ARG A 22 24.48 -23.53 -15.87
CA ARG A 22 25.07 -22.17 -15.89
C ARG A 22 24.44 -21.27 -14.84
N ASN A 23 23.12 -21.28 -14.70
CA ASN A 23 22.44 -20.46 -13.70
C ASN A 23 22.81 -20.87 -12.28
N LEU A 24 22.89 -22.17 -11.99
CA LEU A 24 23.32 -22.67 -10.68
C LEU A 24 24.78 -22.30 -10.36
N ALA A 25 25.67 -22.39 -11.35
CA ALA A 25 27.06 -21.99 -11.18
C ALA A 25 27.19 -20.48 -10.93
N VAL A 26 26.41 -19.66 -11.63
CA VAL A 26 26.41 -18.20 -11.44
C VAL A 26 25.88 -17.83 -10.06
N THR A 27 24.77 -18.43 -9.60
CA THR A 27 24.24 -18.13 -8.26
C THR A 27 25.17 -18.63 -7.16
N ALA A 28 25.80 -19.80 -7.33
CA ALA A 28 26.81 -20.30 -6.41
C ALA A 28 28.01 -19.32 -6.32
N ASN A 29 28.52 -18.86 -7.46
CA ASN A 29 29.63 -17.91 -7.51
C ASN A 29 29.27 -16.51 -7.01
N ILE A 30 28.02 -16.07 -7.14
CA ILE A 30 27.58 -14.79 -6.56
C ILE A 30 27.46 -14.93 -5.03
N SER A 31 27.03 -16.09 -4.53
CA SER A 31 26.91 -16.34 -3.08
C SER A 31 28.25 -16.39 -2.35
N THR A 32 29.36 -16.61 -3.07
CA THR A 32 30.72 -16.55 -2.50
C THR A 32 31.29 -15.14 -2.46
N ILE A 33 30.68 -14.18 -3.14
CA ILE A 33 31.05 -12.77 -3.01
C ILE A 33 30.44 -12.26 -1.70
N PRO A 34 31.23 -11.86 -0.70
CA PRO A 34 30.69 -11.29 0.52
C PRO A 34 29.95 -10.00 0.16
N THR A 35 28.63 -10.00 0.36
CA THR A 35 27.77 -8.82 0.17
C THR A 35 27.90 -7.81 1.32
N SER A 36 28.59 -8.20 2.39
CA SER A 36 28.96 -7.33 3.50
C SER A 36 30.26 -6.60 3.20
N PHE A 37 30.28 -5.30 3.51
CA PHE A 37 31.46 -4.44 3.54
C PHE A 37 32.73 -5.20 3.93
N LEU A 38 33.70 -5.27 3.01
CA LEU A 38 35.00 -5.87 3.28
C LEU A 38 35.90 -4.76 3.86
N PRO A 39 36.25 -4.79 5.16
CA PRO A 39 37.15 -3.80 5.71
C PRO A 39 38.51 -3.94 5.04
N ILE A 40 38.93 -2.91 4.33
CA ILE A 40 40.28 -2.85 3.76
C ILE A 40 41.24 -2.62 4.92
N GLU A 41 42.28 -3.44 5.04
CA GLU A 41 43.34 -3.23 6.01
C GLU A 41 44.47 -2.39 5.37
N PRO A 42 45.23 -1.60 6.16
CA PRO A 42 46.35 -0.82 5.63
C PRO A 42 47.49 -1.69 5.07
N ILE A 43 47.44 -3.02 5.27
CA ILE A 43 48.40 -3.97 4.70
C ILE A 43 48.02 -4.41 3.28
N ASP A 44 46.75 -4.24 2.88
CA ASP A 44 46.23 -4.73 1.60
C ASP A 44 46.61 -3.84 0.41
N ILE A 45 46.86 -2.55 0.67
CA ILE A 45 47.12 -1.53 -0.35
C ILE A 45 48.14 -0.50 0.15
N PRO A 46 48.83 0.22 -0.75
CA PRO A 46 49.73 1.30 -0.35
C PRO A 46 49.03 2.36 0.50
N ASN A 47 49.67 2.82 1.57
CA ASN A 47 49.11 3.77 2.55
C ASN A 47 48.40 4.98 1.93
N LYS A 48 48.96 5.53 0.85
CA LYS A 48 48.37 6.68 0.14
C LYS A 48 47.01 6.36 -0.50
N ALA A 49 46.86 5.15 -1.05
CA ALA A 49 45.58 4.69 -1.60
C ALA A 49 44.58 4.42 -0.48
N PHE A 50 45.03 3.83 0.64
CA PHE A 50 44.20 3.59 1.83
C PHE A 50 43.63 4.89 2.41
N GLU A 51 44.46 5.91 2.60
CA GLU A 51 44.05 7.22 3.10
C GLU A 51 43.04 7.88 2.16
N MET A 52 43.29 7.84 0.84
CA MET A 52 42.38 8.41 -0.15
C MET A 52 41.01 7.74 -0.12
N ILE A 53 40.97 6.41 -0.08
CA ILE A 53 39.72 5.64 -0.02
C ILE A 53 38.94 5.96 1.26
N ASN A 54 39.61 5.94 2.42
CA ASN A 54 38.96 6.25 3.69
C ASN A 54 38.47 7.70 3.76
N CYS A 55 39.22 8.65 3.19
CA CYS A 55 38.78 10.04 3.11
C CYS A 55 37.47 10.17 2.32
N GLU A 56 37.36 9.53 1.14
CA GLU A 56 36.15 9.58 0.33
C GLU A 56 34.98 8.81 0.97
N ILE A 57 35.25 7.67 1.62
CA ILE A 57 34.22 6.93 2.38
C ILE A 57 33.68 7.80 3.52
N ASN A 58 34.57 8.41 4.31
CA ASN A 58 34.17 9.28 5.42
C ASN A 58 33.37 10.50 4.92
N LYS A 59 33.79 11.10 3.81
CA LYS A 59 33.07 12.19 3.16
C LYS A 59 31.68 11.76 2.68
N ALA A 60 31.56 10.57 2.08
CA ALA A 60 30.26 10.03 1.67
C ALA A 60 29.35 9.74 2.87
N LEU A 61 29.91 9.23 3.97
CA LEU A 61 29.18 9.04 5.23
C LEU A 61 28.71 10.37 5.82
N GLU A 62 29.57 11.38 5.85
CA GLU A 62 29.24 12.73 6.31
C GLU A 62 28.14 13.36 5.45
N ILE A 63 28.27 13.31 4.12
CA ILE A 63 27.24 13.79 3.20
C ILE A 63 25.93 13.03 3.41
N SER A 64 25.97 11.70 3.51
CA SER A 64 24.76 10.89 3.67
C SER A 64 24.04 11.16 5.00
N SER A 65 24.79 11.37 6.08
CA SER A 65 24.24 11.70 7.40
C SER A 65 23.72 13.14 7.45
N ALA A 66 24.34 14.07 6.71
CA ALA A 66 23.88 15.45 6.57
C ALA A 66 22.73 15.61 5.57
N ALA A 67 22.60 14.72 4.59
CA ALA A 67 21.57 14.75 3.54
C ALA A 67 20.25 14.08 3.96
N VAL A 68 20.03 13.85 5.26
CA VAL A 68 18.71 13.45 5.76
C VAL A 68 17.76 14.64 5.57
N PRO A 69 16.69 14.51 4.75
CA PRO A 69 15.77 15.60 4.53
C PRO A 69 15.11 16.00 5.84
N LEU A 70 14.96 17.32 6.07
CA LEU A 70 14.21 17.82 7.21
C LEU A 70 12.78 17.27 7.15
N PRO A 71 12.18 16.87 8.28
CA PRO A 71 10.79 16.38 8.31
C PRO A 71 9.77 17.37 7.72
N GLU A 72 10.14 18.64 7.65
CA GLU A 72 9.35 19.75 7.09
C GLU A 72 9.48 19.86 5.56
N ASP A 73 10.59 19.41 4.96
CA ASP A 73 10.95 19.67 3.57
C ASP A 73 10.31 18.71 2.57
N ILE A 74 9.77 17.58 3.04
CA ILE A 74 9.06 16.62 2.19
C ILE A 74 7.72 16.34 2.84
N PRO A 75 6.64 17.08 2.50
CA PRO A 75 5.30 16.59 2.79
C PRO A 75 5.21 15.18 2.19
N PRO A 76 4.99 14.13 3.00
CA PRO A 76 4.92 12.78 2.47
C PRO A 76 3.75 12.76 1.50
N ARG A 77 4.05 12.60 0.22
CA ARG A 77 3.12 12.72 -0.90
C ARG A 77 1.94 11.74 -0.70
N GLY A 78 0.85 12.20 -0.08
CA GLY A 78 -0.36 11.43 0.21
C GLY A 78 -0.24 10.51 1.42
N TRP A 79 0.87 10.61 2.16
CA TRP A 79 1.16 9.82 3.36
C TRP A 79 1.14 10.73 4.61
N GLY A 80 0.79 10.16 5.76
CA GLY A 80 0.90 10.88 7.02
C GLY A 80 2.35 11.09 7.45
N ARG A 81 2.60 12.21 8.12
CA ARG A 81 3.93 12.61 8.62
C ARG A 81 4.42 11.66 9.71
N LYS A 82 5.72 11.36 9.70
CA LYS A 82 6.36 10.58 10.78
C LYS A 82 6.20 11.28 12.13
N GLY A 83 5.87 10.53 13.18
CA GLY A 83 5.61 11.07 14.51
C GLY A 83 4.21 11.68 14.71
N THR A 84 3.35 11.68 13.68
CA THR A 84 1.93 12.04 13.82
C THR A 84 1.05 10.81 14.03
N MET A 85 -0.23 11.03 14.36
CA MET A 85 -1.22 9.93 14.47
C MET A 85 -1.46 9.19 13.15
N TYR A 86 -1.04 9.76 12.02
CA TYR A 86 -1.23 9.20 10.68
C TYR A 86 0.06 8.61 10.11
N GLU A 87 1.09 8.40 10.93
CA GLU A 87 2.31 7.74 10.49
C GLU A 87 2.00 6.40 9.81
N ASN A 88 2.60 6.17 8.63
CA ASN A 88 2.38 5.00 7.77
C ASN A 88 0.96 4.84 7.22
N VAL A 89 0.14 5.88 7.23
CA VAL A 89 -1.18 5.88 6.57
C VAL A 89 -1.08 6.57 5.22
N HIS A 90 -1.44 5.85 4.15
CA HIS A 90 -1.66 6.43 2.82
C HIS A 90 -3.11 6.88 2.69
N PHE A 91 -3.35 8.19 2.65
CA PHE A 91 -4.67 8.79 2.76
C PHE A 91 -5.64 8.30 1.67
N GLN A 92 -5.18 8.25 0.41
CA GLN A 92 -6.00 7.82 -0.71
C GLN A 92 -6.45 6.36 -0.55
N THR A 93 -5.52 5.46 -0.25
CA THR A 93 -5.83 4.03 -0.06
C THR A 93 -6.76 3.82 1.14
N ALA A 94 -6.54 4.56 2.24
CA ALA A 94 -7.38 4.49 3.42
C ALA A 94 -8.83 4.94 3.15
N ILE A 95 -9.02 6.01 2.36
CA ILE A 95 -10.36 6.43 1.90
C ILE A 95 -11.00 5.35 1.04
N ILE A 96 -10.27 4.77 0.09
CA ILE A 96 -10.81 3.70 -0.78
C ILE A 96 -11.24 2.48 0.05
N GLN A 97 -10.41 2.07 1.01
CA GLN A 97 -10.73 0.96 1.89
C GLN A 97 -11.94 1.23 2.80
N SER A 98 -12.23 2.49 3.11
CA SER A 98 -13.35 2.85 3.99
C SER A 98 -14.72 2.44 3.45
N ALA A 99 -14.89 2.31 2.13
CA ALA A 99 -16.12 1.78 1.54
C ALA A 99 -16.39 0.33 1.95
N SER A 100 -15.36 -0.51 2.00
CA SER A 100 -15.49 -1.90 2.44
C SER A 100 -15.89 -2.00 3.91
N LEU A 101 -15.37 -1.09 4.75
CA LEU A 101 -15.76 -0.97 6.15
C LEU A 101 -17.25 -0.61 6.24
N LEU A 102 -17.70 0.38 5.50
CA LEU A 102 -19.10 0.79 5.44
C LEU A 102 -20.00 -0.39 5.07
N GLU A 103 -19.70 -1.10 3.98
CA GLU A 103 -20.45 -2.28 3.55
C GLU A 103 -20.52 -3.36 4.63
N SER A 104 -19.39 -3.67 5.27
CA SER A 104 -19.34 -4.66 6.36
C SER A 104 -20.22 -4.26 7.55
N THR A 105 -20.36 -2.96 7.83
CA THR A 105 -21.23 -2.47 8.91
C THR A 105 -22.70 -2.52 8.54
N VAL A 106 -23.03 -2.23 7.28
CA VAL A 106 -24.41 -2.37 6.77
C VAL A 106 -24.82 -3.84 6.80
N LEU A 107 -23.95 -4.76 6.38
CA LEU A 107 -24.20 -6.20 6.43
C LEU A 107 -24.58 -6.67 7.85
N LYS A 108 -23.88 -6.17 8.88
CA LYS A 108 -24.16 -6.46 10.30
C LYS A 108 -25.49 -5.87 10.80
N PHE A 109 -26.05 -4.89 10.09
CA PHE A 109 -27.32 -4.24 10.45
C PHE A 109 -28.50 -4.82 9.66
N ASN A 110 -28.34 -5.00 8.36
CA ASN A 110 -29.35 -5.57 7.47
C ASN A 110 -28.68 -6.37 6.34
N SER A 111 -28.88 -7.69 6.35
CA SER A 111 -28.36 -8.60 5.33
C SER A 111 -29.02 -8.43 3.96
N GLN A 112 -30.16 -7.73 3.86
CA GLN A 112 -30.85 -7.49 2.59
C GLN A 112 -30.29 -6.30 1.81
N LEU A 113 -29.44 -5.47 2.43
CA LEU A 113 -28.86 -4.28 1.82
C LEU A 113 -27.38 -4.48 1.46
N VAL A 114 -27.06 -5.69 0.99
CA VAL A 114 -25.74 -6.02 0.44
C VAL A 114 -25.55 -5.26 -0.86
N ARG A 115 -24.33 -4.76 -1.10
CA ARG A 115 -23.99 -4.15 -2.39
C ARG A 115 -23.85 -5.25 -3.44
N GLU A 116 -24.57 -5.12 -4.54
CA GLU A 116 -24.44 -6.00 -5.70
C GLU A 116 -23.08 -5.77 -6.41
N PRO A 117 -22.43 -6.80 -6.99
CA PRO A 117 -21.09 -6.65 -7.58
C PRO A 117 -20.99 -5.60 -8.69
N TYR A 118 -22.06 -5.42 -9.47
CA TYR A 118 -22.16 -4.47 -10.58
C TYR A 118 -22.56 -3.05 -10.14
N MET A 119 -22.82 -2.84 -8.85
CA MET A 119 -23.28 -1.58 -8.31
C MET A 119 -22.12 -0.69 -7.86
N THR A 120 -22.10 0.57 -8.29
CA THR A 120 -21.07 1.52 -7.84
C THR A 120 -21.30 1.95 -6.39
N ILE A 121 -20.26 2.44 -5.70
CA ILE A 121 -20.40 2.98 -4.33
C ILE A 121 -21.43 4.12 -4.28
N ARG A 122 -21.47 5.00 -5.29
CA ARG A 122 -22.47 6.06 -5.40
C ARG A 122 -23.90 5.54 -5.46
N GLN A 123 -24.14 4.55 -6.32
CA GLN A 123 -25.45 3.92 -6.39
C GLN A 123 -25.80 3.26 -5.05
N TYR A 124 -24.83 2.60 -4.42
CA TYR A 124 -25.02 1.93 -3.14
C TYR A 124 -25.42 2.92 -2.03
N ILE A 125 -24.70 4.04 -1.90
CA ILE A 125 -25.05 5.11 -0.96
C ILE A 125 -26.47 5.64 -1.22
N ASN A 126 -26.87 5.82 -2.48
CA ASN A 126 -28.24 6.25 -2.80
C ASN A 126 -29.30 5.25 -2.32
N VAL A 127 -29.04 3.95 -2.43
CA VAL A 127 -29.93 2.92 -1.86
C VAL A 127 -29.99 3.02 -0.33
N LEU A 128 -28.88 3.27 0.35
CA LEU A 128 -28.86 3.46 1.81
C LEU A 128 -29.62 4.73 2.25
N ILE A 129 -29.56 5.80 1.45
CA ILE A 129 -30.30 7.05 1.65
C ILE A 129 -31.81 6.79 1.46
N ASN A 130 -32.21 6.11 0.39
CA ASN A 130 -33.61 5.79 0.10
C ASN A 130 -34.23 4.91 1.19
N ASN A 131 -33.45 3.99 1.77
CA ASN A 131 -33.85 3.19 2.93
C ASN A 131 -33.80 3.94 4.27
N LYS A 132 -33.53 5.25 4.26
CA LYS A 132 -33.43 6.13 5.45
C LYS A 132 -32.42 5.64 6.49
N LEU A 133 -31.40 4.89 6.09
CA LEU A 133 -30.33 4.45 6.99
C LEU A 133 -29.32 5.56 7.24
N ILE A 134 -29.06 6.34 6.20
CA ILE A 134 -28.05 7.40 6.16
C ILE A 134 -28.72 8.75 5.87
N ASN A 135 -28.12 9.85 6.33
CA ASN A 135 -28.54 11.20 5.92
C ASN A 135 -28.08 11.46 4.46
N ARG A 136 -28.97 12.02 3.64
CA ARG A 136 -28.70 12.36 2.24
C ARG A 136 -27.44 13.21 2.05
N ASP A 137 -27.33 14.30 2.80
CA ASP A 137 -26.25 15.29 2.62
C ASP A 137 -24.90 14.70 2.99
N ILE A 138 -24.84 13.99 4.11
CA ILE A 138 -23.63 13.30 4.58
C ILE A 138 -23.23 12.19 3.60
N GLY A 139 -24.19 11.41 3.12
CA GLY A 139 -23.94 10.33 2.16
C GLY A 139 -23.38 10.85 0.84
N ILE A 140 -23.97 11.90 0.28
CA ILE A 140 -23.50 12.52 -0.96
C ILE A 140 -22.10 13.10 -0.79
N CYS A 141 -21.84 13.82 0.31
CA CYS A 141 -20.53 14.40 0.58
C CYS A 141 -19.44 13.32 0.71
N TYR A 142 -19.71 12.27 1.49
CA TYR A 142 -18.80 11.12 1.62
C TYR A 142 -18.48 10.49 0.26
N VAL A 143 -19.50 10.28 -0.58
CA VAL A 143 -19.31 9.60 -1.87
C VAL A 143 -18.55 10.47 -2.87
N ASN A 144 -18.73 11.79 -2.82
CA ASN A 144 -17.95 12.72 -3.64
C ASN A 144 -16.47 12.68 -3.24
N ASN A 145 -16.16 12.66 -1.94
CA ASN A 145 -14.77 12.56 -1.47
C ASN A 145 -14.16 11.20 -1.81
N TYR A 146 -14.94 10.12 -1.69
CA TYR A 146 -14.52 8.78 -2.10
C TYR A 146 -14.19 8.72 -3.60
N GLU A 147 -15.07 9.23 -4.47
CA GLU A 147 -14.83 9.23 -5.91
C GLU A 147 -13.67 10.14 -6.30
N ARG A 148 -13.50 11.28 -5.61
CA ARG A 148 -12.32 12.14 -5.76
C ARG A 148 -11.05 11.35 -5.42
N ALA A 149 -11.04 10.57 -4.35
CA ALA A 149 -9.89 9.71 -4.01
C ALA A 149 -9.65 8.59 -5.04
N CYS A 150 -10.69 8.06 -5.69
CA CYS A 150 -10.52 7.03 -6.73
C CYS A 150 -10.04 7.56 -8.07
N TYR A 151 -10.57 8.70 -8.51
CA TYR A 151 -10.48 9.16 -9.90
C TYR A 151 -9.73 10.47 -10.08
N SER A 152 -9.46 11.23 -9.01
CA SER A 152 -8.67 12.45 -9.14
C SER A 152 -7.21 12.11 -9.38
N SER A 153 -6.56 12.95 -10.18
CA SER A 153 -5.10 12.97 -10.33
C SER A 153 -4.43 13.78 -9.22
N ASP A 154 -5.22 14.55 -8.46
CA ASP A 154 -4.74 15.35 -7.35
C ASP A 154 -4.45 14.49 -6.13
N GLU A 155 -3.42 14.91 -5.40
CA GLU A 155 -3.07 14.35 -4.12
C GLU A 155 -4.10 14.67 -3.03
N ILE A 156 -4.44 13.67 -2.23
CA ILE A 156 -5.29 13.84 -1.04
C ILE A 156 -4.44 14.39 0.10
N LYS A 157 -4.86 15.56 0.62
CA LYS A 157 -4.25 16.17 1.80
C LYS A 157 -4.80 15.56 3.09
N GLU A 158 -4.07 15.77 4.18
CA GLU A 158 -4.47 15.33 5.52
C GLU A 158 -5.85 15.91 5.93
N ASP A 159 -6.11 17.19 5.64
CA ASP A 159 -7.40 17.82 5.92
C ASP A 159 -8.57 17.15 5.19
N ASP A 160 -8.39 16.84 3.89
CA ASP A 160 -9.40 16.14 3.07
C ASP A 160 -9.65 14.73 3.61
N TYR A 161 -8.59 14.05 4.08
CA TYR A 161 -8.68 12.73 4.71
C TYR A 161 -9.47 12.79 6.01
N GLU A 162 -9.13 13.72 6.91
CA GLU A 162 -9.83 13.89 8.18
C GLU A 162 -11.32 14.17 7.99
N GLU A 163 -11.66 15.07 7.07
CA GLU A 163 -13.06 15.40 6.76
C GLU A 163 -13.81 14.15 6.30
N THR A 164 -13.21 13.38 5.40
CA THR A 164 -13.80 12.14 4.88
C THR A 164 -14.01 11.09 5.97
N MET A 165 -13.05 10.93 6.87
CA MET A 165 -13.16 10.00 8.00
C MET A 165 -14.20 10.47 9.03
N LYS A 166 -14.34 11.78 9.27
CA LYS A 166 -15.41 12.35 10.11
C LYS A 166 -16.79 12.02 9.53
N LEU A 167 -16.98 12.19 8.22
CA LEU A 167 -18.22 11.82 7.54
C LEU A 167 -18.51 10.32 7.70
N LEU A 168 -17.52 9.47 7.45
CA LEU A 168 -17.65 8.02 7.66
C LEU A 168 -18.06 7.70 9.10
N ALA A 169 -17.41 8.27 10.10
CA ALA A 169 -17.73 8.06 11.50
C ALA A 169 -19.19 8.45 11.83
N LEU A 170 -19.68 9.56 11.27
CA LEU A 170 -21.08 9.98 11.42
C LEU A 170 -22.05 8.98 10.77
N LEU A 171 -21.73 8.45 9.59
CA LEU A 171 -22.51 7.42 8.91
C LEU A 171 -22.61 6.16 9.77
N LEU A 172 -21.47 5.67 10.26
CA LEU A 172 -21.38 4.47 11.10
C LEU A 172 -22.13 4.65 12.42
N LYS A 173 -21.94 5.77 13.11
CA LYS A 173 -22.60 6.07 14.39
C LYS A 173 -24.13 6.08 14.24
N LYS A 174 -24.64 6.66 13.16
CA LYS A 174 -26.10 6.71 12.90
C LYS A 174 -26.68 5.32 12.67
N MET A 175 -25.95 4.44 11.99
CA MET A 175 -26.36 3.05 11.78
C MET A 175 -26.33 2.22 13.07
N GLN A 176 -25.32 2.42 13.93
CA GLN A 176 -25.24 1.77 15.24
C GLN A 176 -26.34 2.23 16.20
N SER A 177 -26.64 3.54 16.24
CA SER A 177 -27.70 4.10 17.11
C SER A 177 -29.08 3.47 16.83
N LYS A 178 -29.42 3.22 15.55
CA LYS A 178 -30.68 2.55 15.18
C LYS A 178 -30.76 1.09 15.61
N LYS A 179 -29.63 0.39 15.79
CA LYS A 179 -29.59 -1.01 16.24
C LYS A 179 -30.04 -1.13 17.70
N GLY A 180 -29.62 -0.19 18.55
CA GLY A 180 -30.03 -0.15 19.97
C GLY A 180 -31.55 -0.03 20.13
N HIS A 181 -32.20 0.79 19.30
CA HIS A 181 -33.64 1.06 19.43
C HIS A 181 -34.54 -0.11 18.97
N LYS A 182 -34.10 -0.95 18.04
CA LYS A 182 -34.84 -2.15 17.60
C LYS A 182 -34.81 -3.30 18.61
N ASN A 183 -33.73 -3.42 19.40
CA ASN A 183 -33.61 -4.48 20.41
C ASN A 183 -34.46 -4.20 21.67
N THR A 184 -34.67 -2.93 22.04
CA THR A 184 -35.53 -2.58 23.17
C THR A 184 -37.01 -2.86 22.88
N LYS A 185 -37.46 -2.67 21.62
CA LYS A 185 -38.86 -2.94 21.22
C LYS A 185 -39.19 -4.42 21.01
N ARG A 186 -38.20 -5.32 20.97
CA ARG A 186 -38.42 -6.77 20.88
C ARG A 186 -38.43 -7.48 22.24
N LYS A 187 -38.24 -6.74 23.33
CA LYS A 187 -38.24 -7.26 24.71
C LYS A 187 -39.47 -6.82 25.53
N GLN A 188 -40.50 -6.29 24.88
CA GLN A 188 -41.82 -6.03 25.48
C GLN A 188 -42.86 -6.88 24.76
#